data_AF-A0A420ILS5-F1
#
_entry.id   AF-A0A420ILS5-F1
#
_cell.length_a   1.000
_cell.length_b   1.000
_cell.length_c   1.000
_cell.angle_alpha   90.00
_cell.angle_beta   90.00
_cell.angle_gamma   90.00
#
_symmetry.space_group_name_H-M   'P 1'
#
loop_
_entity.id
_entity.type
_entity.pdbx_description
1 polymer ?
#
loop_
_entity_poly.entity_id
_entity_poly.type
_entity_poly.pdbx_seq_one_letter_code
_entity_poly.pdbx_strand_id
1 'polypeptide(L)'
;MSAREAQKEIQSIALEVNFALPGDPAFPLNQLFHPPANMQETESLRQYLSQVRQELASRLLARIYAEGPDKPSKWWLSFTKRKFMGKSL
;
A
#
# COMPACT_ATOMS: atom_id res chain seq x y z
N MET A 1 -12.74 9.03 -12.36
CA MET A 1 -11.88 9.42 -11.23
C MET A 1 -10.69 10.15 -11.79
N SER A 2 -10.63 11.45 -11.55
CA SER A 2 -9.49 12.30 -11.89
C SER A 2 -8.29 11.99 -10.99
N ALA A 3 -7.08 12.39 -11.42
CA ALA A 3 -5.86 12.25 -10.66
C ALA A 3 -5.95 12.92 -9.29
N ARG A 4 -6.67 14.06 -9.19
CA ARG A 4 -6.84 14.80 -7.94
C ARG A 4 -7.72 14.05 -6.93
N GLU A 5 -8.82 13.45 -7.40
CA GLU A 5 -9.67 12.61 -6.57
C GLU A 5 -8.90 11.37 -6.09
N ALA A 6 -8.20 10.70 -7.01
CA ALA A 6 -7.37 9.54 -6.70
C ALA A 6 -6.23 9.88 -5.70
N GLN A 7 -5.63 11.07 -5.82
CA GLN A 7 -4.62 11.58 -4.88
C GLN A 7 -5.17 11.69 -3.46
N LYS A 8 -6.37 12.25 -3.30
CA LYS A 8 -6.99 12.38 -1.98
C LYS A 8 -7.25 11.00 -1.37
N GLU A 9 -7.80 10.07 -2.14
CA GLU A 9 -8.12 8.72 -1.66
C GLU A 9 -6.87 7.92 -1.30
N ILE A 10 -5.86 7.90 -2.18
CA ILE A 10 -4.65 7.11 -1.93
C ILE A 10 -3.84 7.67 -0.77
N GLN A 11 -3.83 9.00 -0.57
CA GLN A 11 -3.16 9.61 0.58
C GLN A 11 -3.85 9.22 1.89
N SER A 12 -5.18 9.14 1.90
CA SER A 12 -5.92 8.66 3.08
C SER A 12 -5.52 7.22 3.44
N ILE A 13 -5.36 6.34 2.45
CA ILE A 13 -4.94 4.94 2.65
C ILE A 13 -3.46 4.84 3.07
N ALA A 14 -2.61 5.72 2.54
CA ALA A 14 -1.18 5.72 2.83
C ALA A 14 -0.85 6.24 4.23
N LEU A 15 -1.67 7.16 4.75
CA LEU A 15 -1.54 7.72 6.11
C LEU A 15 -2.15 6.83 7.19
N GLU A 16 -2.85 5.75 6.82
CA GLU A 16 -3.37 4.79 7.79
C GLU A 16 -2.21 4.06 8.46
N VAL A 17 -2.06 4.28 9.78
CA VAL A 17 -0.98 3.70 10.59
C VAL A 17 -1.36 2.31 11.12
N ASN A 18 -2.66 1.98 11.20
CA ASN A 18 -3.20 0.77 11.83
C ASN A 18 -3.30 -0.44 10.89
N PHE A 19 -2.31 -0.65 10.02
CA PHE A 19 -2.22 -1.88 9.23
C PHE A 19 -1.56 -3.03 10.01
N ALA A 20 -1.91 -4.26 9.63
CA ALA A 20 -1.36 -5.47 10.22
C ALA A 20 0.14 -5.64 9.89
N LEU A 21 0.92 -6.04 10.88
CA LEU A 21 2.34 -6.37 10.77
C LEU A 21 2.56 -7.89 10.88
N PRO A 22 3.72 -8.41 10.45
CA PRO A 22 4.12 -9.78 10.76
C PRO A 22 3.94 -10.10 12.25
N GLY A 23 3.26 -11.20 12.55
CA GLY A 23 2.83 -11.58 13.90
C GLY A 23 1.35 -11.29 14.19
N ASP A 24 0.74 -10.30 13.53
CA ASP A 24 -0.68 -9.98 13.73
C ASP A 24 -1.58 -11.04 13.08
N PRO A 25 -2.70 -11.43 13.69
CA PRO A 25 -3.64 -12.42 13.11
C PRO A 25 -4.17 -12.02 11.73
N ALA A 26 -4.28 -10.71 11.48
CA ALA A 26 -4.75 -10.16 10.22
C ALA A 26 -3.67 -10.13 9.12
N PHE A 27 -2.39 -10.39 9.43
CA PHE A 27 -1.33 -10.36 8.43
C PHE A 27 -1.29 -11.66 7.61
N PRO A 28 -1.55 -11.59 6.29
CA PRO A 28 -1.80 -12.78 5.47
C PRO A 28 -0.55 -13.62 5.13
N LEU A 29 0.65 -13.10 5.42
CA LEU A 29 1.95 -13.68 5.06
C LEU A 29 2.79 -14.10 6.29
N ASN A 30 2.15 -14.37 7.43
CA ASN A 30 2.85 -14.79 8.67
C ASN A 30 3.72 -16.04 8.53
N GLN A 31 3.47 -16.90 7.53
CA GLN A 31 4.31 -18.08 7.27
C GLN A 31 5.64 -17.73 6.57
N LEU A 32 5.77 -16.52 6.03
CA LEU A 32 6.93 -16.09 5.24
C LEU A 32 7.77 -15.01 5.94
N PHE A 33 7.17 -14.27 6.88
CA PHE A 33 7.82 -13.17 7.57
C PHE A 33 7.86 -13.45 9.07
N HIS A 34 9.00 -13.12 9.68
CA HIS A 34 9.15 -13.17 11.12
C HIS A 34 8.48 -11.96 11.78
N PRO A 35 7.82 -12.16 12.93
CA PRO A 35 7.36 -11.03 13.74
C PRO A 35 8.57 -10.22 14.27
N PRO A 36 8.40 -8.90 14.52
CA PRO A 36 9.41 -8.10 15.20
C PRO A 36 9.70 -8.68 16.60
N ALA A 37 10.95 -8.65 17.03
CA ALA A 37 11.38 -9.34 18.27
C ALA A 37 10.94 -8.60 19.54
N ASN A 38 10.75 -7.29 19.47
CA ASN A 38 10.44 -6.43 20.60
C ASN A 38 9.65 -5.19 20.15
N MET A 39 9.15 -4.42 21.12
CA MET A 39 8.32 -3.24 20.86
C MET A 39 9.04 -2.15 20.03
N GLN A 40 10.36 -1.99 20.22
CA GLN A 40 11.14 -1.01 19.48
C GLN A 40 11.25 -1.36 18.00
N GLU A 41 11.46 -2.64 17.69
CA GLU A 41 11.42 -3.15 16.31
C GLU A 41 10.03 -3.04 15.70
N THR A 42 8.97 -3.32 16.47
CA THR A 42 7.58 -3.15 16.01
C THR A 42 7.32 -1.71 15.57
N GLU A 43 7.70 -0.73 16.39
CA GLU A 43 7.51 0.68 16.09
C GLU A 43 8.35 1.11 14.89
N SER A 44 9.62 0.66 14.85
CA SER A 44 10.54 0.96 13.75
C SER A 44 10.02 0.39 12.42
N LEU A 45 9.51 -0.85 12.41
CA LEU A 45 8.91 -1.47 11.23
C LEU A 45 7.64 -0.73 10.79
N ARG A 46 6.79 -0.32 11.74
CA ARG A 46 5.58 0.45 11.44
C ARG A 46 5.91 1.79 10.80
N GLN A 47 6.88 2.52 11.33
CA GLN A 47 7.34 3.80 10.77
C GLN A 47 7.91 3.61 9.36
N TYR A 48 8.75 2.59 9.18
CA TYR A 48 9.32 2.27 7.88
C TYR A 48 8.25 1.95 6.83
N LEU A 49 7.31 1.05 7.15
CA LEU A 49 6.24 0.67 6.22
C LEU A 49 5.27 1.84 5.97
N SER A 50 5.04 2.71 6.95
CA SER A 50 4.25 3.94 6.75
C SER A 50 4.90 4.87 5.73
N GLN A 51 6.23 5.06 5.82
CA GLN A 51 6.98 5.83 4.83
C GLN A 51 6.90 5.19 3.43
N VAL A 52 7.06 3.86 3.35
CA VAL A 52 6.93 3.11 2.09
C VAL A 52 5.56 3.32 1.46
N ARG A 53 4.46 3.24 2.23
CA ARG A 53 3.09 3.46 1.74
C ARG A 53 2.93 4.87 1.15
N GLN A 54 3.43 5.90 1.83
CA GLN A 54 3.35 7.29 1.36
C GLN A 54 4.12 7.51 0.05
N GLU A 55 5.36 7.01 -0.02
CA GLU A 55 6.18 7.11 -1.23
C GLU A 55 5.57 6.36 -2.41
N LEU A 56 5.08 5.14 -2.17
CA LEU A 56 4.44 4.33 -3.22
C LEU A 56 3.14 4.96 -3.72
N ALA A 57 2.33 5.56 -2.85
CA ALA A 57 1.10 6.23 -3.24
C ALA A 57 1.35 7.34 -4.28
N SER A 58 2.35 8.20 -4.03
CA SER A 58 2.74 9.28 -4.95
C SER A 58 3.28 8.72 -6.28
N ARG A 59 4.23 7.79 -6.20
CA ARG A 59 4.89 7.23 -7.38
C ARG A 59 3.94 6.40 -8.26
N LEU A 60 2.99 5.70 -7.65
CA LEU A 60 2.02 4.89 -8.37
C LEU A 60 1.02 5.75 -9.14
N LEU A 61 0.52 6.84 -8.54
CA LEU A 61 -0.38 7.76 -9.24
C LEU A 61 0.29 8.40 -10.46
N ALA A 62 1.55 8.81 -10.33
CA ALA A 62 2.32 9.35 -11.45
C ALA A 62 2.39 8.38 -12.65
N ARG A 63 2.43 7.06 -12.38
CA ARG A 63 2.42 6.03 -13.43
C ARG A 63 1.02 5.75 -13.98
N ILE A 64 -0.01 5.75 -13.12
CA ILE A 64 -1.39 5.47 -13.52
C ILE A 64 -1.94 6.59 -14.41
N TYR A 65 -1.57 7.85 -14.13
CA TYR A 65 -2.03 9.03 -14.85
C TYR A 65 -0.96 9.62 -15.79
N ALA A 66 0.00 8.80 -16.24
CA ALA A 66 1.10 9.25 -17.10
C ALA A 66 0.64 9.87 -18.45
N GLU A 67 -0.54 9.47 -18.93
CA GLU A 67 -1.14 9.97 -20.19
C GLU A 67 -2.03 11.20 -19.99
N GLY A 68 -2.23 11.66 -18.74
CA GLY A 68 -3.04 12.84 -18.41
C GLY A 68 -3.85 12.68 -17.12
N PRO A 69 -4.35 13.79 -16.55
CA PRO A 69 -4.97 13.80 -15.21
C PRO A 69 -6.43 13.31 -15.19
N ASP A 70 -7.09 13.20 -16.35
CA ASP A 70 -8.55 12.97 -16.39
C ASP A 70 -8.93 11.51 -16.20
N LYS A 71 -8.06 10.56 -16.62
CA LYS A 71 -8.38 9.13 -16.67
C LYS A 71 -7.19 8.27 -16.26
N PRO A 72 -7.40 7.24 -15.42
CA PRO A 72 -6.36 6.27 -15.09
C PRO A 72 -6.09 5.31 -16.25
N SER A 73 -4.85 4.84 -16.36
CA SER A 73 -4.42 3.88 -17.37
C SER A 73 -5.13 2.53 -17.20
N LYS A 74 -5.82 2.08 -18.26
CA LYS A 74 -6.51 0.78 -18.30
C LYS A 74 -5.56 -0.41 -18.12
N TRP A 75 -4.30 -0.26 -18.53
CA TRP A 75 -3.29 -1.31 -18.44
C TRP A 75 -2.91 -1.60 -16.99
N TRP A 76 -2.79 -0.55 -16.17
CA TRP A 76 -2.61 -0.69 -14.73
C TRP A 76 -3.87 -1.21 -14.04
N LEU A 77 -5.04 -0.68 -14.40
CA LEU A 77 -6.30 -1.11 -13.77
C LEU A 77 -6.69 -2.56 -14.07
N SER A 78 -6.15 -3.15 -15.14
CA SER A 78 -6.36 -4.57 -15.48
C SER A 78 -5.87 -5.54 -14.38
N PHE A 79 -5.01 -5.07 -13.47
CA PHE A 79 -4.47 -5.86 -12.37
C PHE A 79 -5.29 -5.77 -11.07
N THR A 80 -6.29 -4.89 -10.98
CA THR A 80 -7.05 -4.65 -9.72
C THR A 80 -7.70 -5.89 -9.11
N LYS A 81 -8.13 -6.86 -9.92
CA LYS A 81 -8.72 -8.12 -9.45
C LYS A 81 -7.70 -9.25 -9.22
N ARG A 82 -6.42 -9.03 -9.55
CA ARG A 82 -5.35 -10.03 -9.45
C ARG A 82 -4.64 -9.88 -8.11
N LYS A 83 -4.81 -10.85 -7.22
CA LYS A 83 -4.15 -10.88 -5.91
C LYS A 83 -2.79 -11.56 -6.02
N PHE A 84 -1.72 -10.85 -5.62
CA PHE A 84 -0.39 -11.45 -5.51
C PHE A 84 -0.41 -12.59 -4.49
N MET A 85 0.07 -13.78 -4.88
CA MET A 85 0.03 -15.01 -4.07
C MET A 85 -1.36 -15.41 -3.57
N GLY A 86 -2.44 -14.90 -4.18
CA GLY A 86 -3.80 -15.12 -3.70
C GLY A 86 -4.11 -14.46 -2.34
N LYS A 87 -3.26 -13.54 -1.87
CA LYS A 87 -3.39 -12.85 -0.57
C LYS A 87 -3.82 -11.40 -0.74
N SER A 88 -4.41 -10.83 0.31
CA SER A 88 -4.72 -9.39 0.43
C SER A 88 -4.24 -8.90 1.78
N LEU A 89 -3.58 -7.74 1.77
CA LEU A 89 -3.32 -6.94 2.97
C LEU A 89 -4.61 -6.31 3.49
#